data_AF-A0A927ACW5-F1
#
_entry.id   AF-A0A927ACW5-F1
#
_cell.length_a   1.000
_cell.length_b   1.000
_cell.length_c   1.000
_cell.angle_alpha   90.00
_cell.angle_beta   90.00
_cell.angle_gamma   90.00
#
_symmetry.space_group_name_H-M   'P 1'
#
loop_
_entity.id
_entity.type
_entity.pdbx_description
1 polymer ?
#
loop_
_entity_poly.entity_id
_entity_poly.type
_entity_poly.pdbx_seq_one_letter_code
_entity_poly.pdbx_strand_id
1 'polypeptide(L)'
;MDVSIIGASGDCGREIVTQLLVARVISPSERLQLVGRAEGRSAQILVGLCSDLEDAYAEMAPELDVALHPEEVVGDVIVMAAGATVGGKVTSRAELAQVNLPLFESYAKAIARYGHGHEVIIVVTNPVELAVEVFSRYLDRHQVIGIGAYSDSLRFRREIAADVGIRRQLVQGFVVGEHGDSLVPLWSSVQVQGMDTEELQTTLKRLRRGRLIDDFPNEVNREKQIVLNYLQNESVQAAYTYVDRLPPDLRVVIKPYVTHLSGAKTISATANVTVDLVKTLLDGKEIVVSGQVQLEGEFYGIQTPIGVPIVVTPFGWTQVVPLQLWEEEAQLLKRQADRLKRRLKEDWQHD
;
A
#
# COMPACT_ATOMS: atom_id res chain seq x y z
N MET A 1 1.30 -21.36 8.28
CA MET A 1 1.73 -20.57 7.14
C MET A 1 2.97 -19.80 7.53
N ASP A 2 4.05 -20.01 6.79
CA ASP A 2 5.31 -19.32 7.00
C ASP A 2 5.25 -17.93 6.35
N VAL A 3 5.88 -16.94 6.98
CA VAL A 3 5.87 -15.54 6.49
C VAL A 3 7.30 -15.05 6.31
N SER A 4 7.60 -14.45 5.15
CA SER A 4 8.89 -13.81 4.90
C SER A 4 8.73 -12.30 4.80
N ILE A 5 9.57 -11.53 5.50
CA ILE A 5 9.61 -10.07 5.41
C ILE A 5 10.89 -9.63 4.71
N ILE A 6 10.77 -9.30 3.42
CA ILE A 6 11.87 -8.76 2.63
C ILE A 6 12.10 -7.30 3.00
N GLY A 7 13.30 -6.98 3.45
CA GLY A 7 13.63 -5.65 3.98
C GLY A 7 13.43 -5.53 5.49
N ALA A 8 13.44 -6.64 6.23
CA ALA A 8 13.26 -6.68 7.68
C ALA A 8 14.27 -5.83 8.47
N SER A 9 15.42 -5.49 7.87
CA SER A 9 16.42 -4.61 8.50
C SER A 9 16.08 -3.11 8.43
N GLY A 10 15.12 -2.70 7.60
CA GLY A 10 14.69 -1.31 7.43
C GLY A 10 13.51 -0.92 8.33
N ASP A 11 13.24 0.39 8.44
CA ASP A 11 12.23 0.91 9.39
C ASP A 11 10.84 0.26 9.23
N CYS A 12 10.34 0.14 7.99
CA CYS A 12 9.02 -0.45 7.75
C CYS A 12 9.00 -1.96 7.97
N GLY A 13 10.04 -2.68 7.55
CA GLY A 13 10.15 -4.12 7.73
C GLY A 13 10.22 -4.50 9.21
N ARG A 14 11.02 -3.76 10.00
CA ARG A 14 11.09 -3.94 11.46
C ARG A 14 9.75 -3.71 12.13
N GLU A 15 9.04 -2.64 11.76
CA GLU A 15 7.72 -2.37 12.32
C GLU A 15 6.71 -3.50 12.00
N ILE A 16 6.74 -4.03 10.77
CA ILE A 16 5.89 -5.16 10.37
C ILE A 16 6.23 -6.40 11.22
N VAL A 17 7.52 -6.75 11.34
CA VAL A 17 7.99 -7.88 12.18
C VAL A 17 7.50 -7.73 13.62
N THR A 18 7.75 -6.56 14.23
CA THR A 18 7.33 -6.28 15.61
C THR A 18 5.82 -6.39 15.78
N GLN A 19 5.03 -5.83 14.85
CA GLN A 19 3.57 -5.91 14.93
C GLN A 19 3.05 -7.34 14.74
N LEU A 20 3.65 -8.16 13.88
CA LEU A 20 3.28 -9.58 13.72
C LEU A 20 3.48 -10.36 15.02
N LEU A 21 4.61 -10.14 15.71
CA LEU A 21 4.94 -10.79 16.98
C LEU A 21 4.01 -10.33 18.11
N VAL A 22 3.84 -9.00 18.29
CA VAL A 22 2.97 -8.43 19.33
C VAL A 22 1.53 -8.88 19.16
N ALA A 23 1.04 -8.92 17.91
CA ALA A 23 -0.32 -9.35 17.60
C ALA A 23 -0.50 -10.88 17.57
N ARG A 24 0.59 -11.66 17.76
CA ARG A 24 0.60 -13.13 17.72
C ARG A 24 -0.04 -13.68 16.45
N VAL A 25 0.31 -13.07 15.32
CA VAL A 25 -0.23 -13.45 14.01
C VAL A 25 0.33 -14.79 13.54
N ILE A 26 1.59 -15.07 13.90
CA ILE A 26 2.31 -16.29 13.50
C ILE A 26 2.46 -17.17 14.73
N SER A 27 2.14 -18.46 14.60
CA SER A 27 2.22 -19.46 15.65
C SER A 27 3.68 -19.80 15.99
N PRO A 28 4.00 -20.22 17.23
CA PRO A 28 5.33 -20.74 17.60
C PRO A 28 5.83 -21.92 16.75
N SER A 29 4.93 -22.62 16.06
CA SER A 29 5.24 -23.75 15.18
C SER A 29 5.48 -23.36 13.72
N GLU A 30 5.34 -22.08 13.39
CA GLU A 30 5.47 -21.53 12.04
C GLU A 30 6.72 -20.66 11.97
N ARG A 31 7.21 -20.39 10.76
CA ARG A 31 8.40 -19.59 10.53
C ARG A 31 8.06 -18.12 10.26
N LEU A 32 8.83 -17.23 10.86
CA LEU A 32 8.95 -15.83 10.45
C LEU A 32 10.38 -15.58 9.94
N GLN A 33 10.53 -15.50 8.63
CA GLN A 33 11.82 -15.27 7.98
C GLN A 33 12.07 -13.76 7.80
N LEU A 34 13.18 -13.28 8.35
CA LEU A 34 13.64 -11.90 8.21
C LEU A 34 14.66 -11.85 7.07
N VAL A 35 14.29 -11.24 5.96
CA VAL A 35 15.14 -11.21 4.76
C VAL A 35 15.83 -9.86 4.64
N GLY A 36 17.16 -9.90 4.48
CA GLY A 36 18.03 -8.74 4.37
C GLY A 36 18.90 -8.80 3.13
N ARG A 37 20.10 -8.23 3.24
CA ARG A 37 21.15 -8.36 2.22
C ARG A 37 22.47 -8.73 2.88
N ALA A 38 23.25 -9.56 2.21
CA ALA A 38 24.59 -9.94 2.67
C ALA A 38 25.51 -8.72 2.80
N GLU A 39 25.38 -7.73 1.92
CA GLU A 39 26.24 -6.56 1.89
C GLU A 39 25.82 -5.44 2.87
N GLY A 40 26.83 -4.84 3.50
CA GLY A 40 26.68 -3.72 4.42
C GLY A 40 26.16 -4.16 5.80
N ARG A 41 25.42 -3.26 6.47
CA ARG A 41 24.99 -3.46 7.86
C ARG A 41 23.73 -4.32 8.02
N SER A 42 23.07 -4.71 6.93
CA SER A 42 21.76 -5.39 6.98
C SER A 42 21.86 -6.75 7.69
N ALA A 43 22.81 -7.59 7.31
CA ALA A 43 23.05 -8.87 7.97
C ALA A 43 23.32 -8.73 9.48
N GLN A 44 24.21 -7.82 9.88
CA GLN A 44 24.53 -7.57 11.30
C GLN A 44 23.31 -7.10 12.09
N ILE A 45 22.49 -6.24 11.48
CA ILE A 45 21.22 -5.78 12.04
C ILE A 45 20.27 -6.95 12.29
N LEU A 46 20.12 -7.85 11.31
CA LEU A 46 19.16 -8.95 11.41
C LEU A 46 19.55 -9.95 12.47
N VAL A 47 20.84 -10.30 12.56
CA VAL A 47 21.35 -11.17 13.63
C VAL A 47 21.05 -10.58 15.01
N GLY A 48 21.35 -9.29 15.21
CA GLY A 48 21.05 -8.62 16.48
C GLY A 48 19.55 -8.52 16.76
N LEU A 49 18.74 -8.24 15.73
CA LEU A 49 17.29 -8.15 15.86
C LEU A 49 16.66 -9.50 16.21
N CYS A 50 17.06 -10.60 15.58
CA CYS A 50 16.57 -11.94 15.93
C CYS A 50 16.87 -12.27 17.40
N SER A 51 18.11 -12.04 17.85
CA SER A 51 18.48 -12.29 19.26
C SER A 51 17.65 -11.46 20.24
N ASP A 52 17.37 -10.20 19.91
CA ASP A 52 16.53 -9.32 20.74
C ASP A 52 15.06 -9.77 20.75
N LEU A 53 14.52 -10.16 19.61
CA LEU A 53 13.13 -10.65 19.48
C LEU A 53 12.94 -12.01 20.15
N GLU A 54 13.91 -12.92 20.07
CA GLU A 54 13.90 -14.20 20.78
C GLU A 54 13.86 -14.00 22.29
N ASP A 55 14.67 -13.08 22.83
CA ASP A 55 14.66 -12.76 24.26
C ASP A 55 13.33 -12.12 24.68
N ALA A 56 12.87 -11.13 23.92
CA ALA A 56 11.65 -10.38 24.23
C ALA A 56 10.37 -11.23 24.15
N TYR A 57 10.34 -12.23 23.28
CA TYR A 57 9.15 -13.05 22.98
C TYR A 57 9.37 -14.55 23.20
N ALA A 58 10.32 -14.96 24.04
CA ALA A 58 10.78 -16.35 24.19
C ALA A 58 9.67 -17.41 24.36
N GLU A 59 8.55 -17.08 25.00
CA GLU A 59 7.43 -18.01 25.22
C GLU A 59 6.48 -18.14 24.03
N MET A 60 6.55 -17.23 23.06
CA MET A 60 5.54 -17.04 22.02
C MET A 60 6.13 -16.74 20.64
N ALA A 61 7.45 -16.67 20.50
CA ALA A 61 8.11 -16.39 19.24
C ALA A 61 7.91 -17.56 18.25
N PRO A 62 7.61 -17.26 16.97
CA PRO A 62 7.74 -18.23 15.90
C PRO A 62 9.20 -18.64 15.69
N GLU A 63 9.44 -19.64 14.85
CA GLU A 63 10.79 -19.96 14.38
C GLU A 63 11.33 -18.75 13.60
N LEU A 64 12.28 -18.01 14.19
CA LEU A 64 12.92 -16.90 13.52
C LEU A 64 14.04 -17.43 12.62
N ASP A 65 13.98 -17.05 11.35
CA ASP A 65 14.98 -17.39 10.34
C ASP A 65 15.53 -16.13 9.69
N VAL A 66 16.77 -16.18 9.19
CA VAL A 66 17.42 -15.07 8.49
C VAL A 66 17.88 -15.52 7.13
N ALA A 67 17.41 -14.82 6.09
CA ALA A 67 17.88 -14.97 4.72
C ALA A 67 18.60 -13.72 4.24
N LEU A 68 19.70 -13.88 3.52
CA LEU A 68 20.52 -12.76 3.02
C LEU A 68 20.56 -12.69 1.50
N HIS A 69 20.03 -13.71 0.83
CA HIS A 69 19.99 -13.85 -0.62
C HIS A 69 18.57 -14.14 -1.12
N PRO A 70 18.16 -13.62 -2.30
CA PRO A 70 16.82 -13.84 -2.84
C PRO A 70 16.41 -15.32 -2.99
N GLU A 71 17.36 -16.20 -3.31
CA GLU A 71 17.13 -17.65 -3.45
C GLU A 71 16.84 -18.39 -2.13
N GLU A 72 17.12 -17.75 -0.99
CA GLU A 72 16.86 -18.31 0.34
C GLU A 72 15.45 -17.95 0.85
N VAL A 73 14.72 -17.10 0.13
CA VAL A 73 13.38 -16.65 0.54
C VAL A 73 12.39 -17.81 0.48
N VAL A 74 11.77 -18.11 1.63
CA VAL A 74 10.74 -19.15 1.76
C VAL A 74 9.60 -18.68 2.65
N GLY A 75 8.36 -18.88 2.19
CA GLY A 75 7.16 -18.56 2.95
C GLY A 75 5.89 -18.66 2.11
N ASP A 76 4.75 -18.90 2.74
CA ASP A 76 3.43 -18.88 2.09
C ASP A 76 2.97 -17.45 1.80
N VAL A 77 3.35 -16.49 2.66
CA VAL A 77 3.10 -15.06 2.47
C VAL A 77 4.43 -14.30 2.51
N ILE A 78 4.77 -13.63 1.42
CA ILE A 78 6.02 -12.89 1.27
C ILE A 78 5.71 -11.39 1.18
N VAL A 79 6.21 -10.61 2.14
CA VAL A 79 6.05 -9.16 2.17
C VAL A 79 7.28 -8.49 1.58
N MET A 80 7.10 -7.78 0.46
CA MET A 80 8.16 -6.99 -0.17
C MET A 80 8.19 -5.55 0.38
N ALA A 81 9.03 -5.33 1.40
CA ALA A 81 9.26 -4.04 2.05
C ALA A 81 10.71 -3.51 1.88
N ALA A 82 11.55 -4.18 1.07
CA ALA A 82 12.90 -3.72 0.74
C ALA A 82 12.87 -2.76 -0.46
N GLY A 83 13.68 -1.71 -0.38
CA GLY A 83 13.92 -0.77 -1.47
C GLY A 83 14.43 0.57 -0.97
N ALA A 84 14.87 1.41 -1.90
CA ALA A 84 15.07 2.82 -1.64
C ALA A 84 13.71 3.52 -1.41
N THR A 85 13.75 4.68 -0.76
CA THR A 85 12.62 5.58 -0.55
C THR A 85 13.01 7.02 -0.86
N VAL A 86 12.05 7.85 -1.27
CA VAL A 86 12.26 9.30 -1.47
C VAL A 86 12.68 9.96 -0.15
N GLY A 87 13.57 10.96 -0.22
CA GLY A 87 14.10 11.68 0.94
C GLY A 87 15.41 11.12 1.49
N GLY A 88 15.97 10.08 0.86
CA GLY A 88 17.32 9.57 1.08
C GLY A 88 18.29 10.06 0.01
N LYS A 89 19.01 9.13 -0.64
CA LYS A 89 19.85 9.42 -1.82
C LYS A 89 19.04 9.70 -3.09
N VAL A 90 17.76 9.35 -3.08
CA VAL A 90 16.85 9.43 -4.22
C VAL A 90 15.98 10.67 -4.10
N THR A 91 15.98 11.48 -5.16
CA THR A 91 15.35 12.81 -5.21
C THR A 91 14.05 12.83 -6.02
N SER A 92 13.87 11.87 -6.93
CA SER A 92 12.71 11.80 -7.81
C SER A 92 12.08 10.42 -7.86
N ARG A 93 10.83 10.35 -8.32
CA ARG A 93 10.10 9.09 -8.48
C ARG A 93 10.66 8.22 -9.62
N ALA A 94 11.16 8.83 -10.68
CA ALA A 94 11.82 8.13 -11.79
C ALA A 94 13.14 7.49 -11.33
N GLU A 95 13.95 8.23 -10.56
CA GLU A 95 15.18 7.69 -9.96
C GLU A 95 14.85 6.56 -8.98
N LEU A 96 13.75 6.67 -8.22
CA LEU A 96 13.28 5.60 -7.34
C LEU A 96 12.94 4.32 -8.13
N ALA A 97 12.24 4.46 -9.25
CA ALA A 97 11.90 3.34 -10.13
C ALA A 97 13.16 2.64 -10.64
N GLN A 98 14.13 3.40 -11.15
CA GLN A 98 15.41 2.87 -11.65
C GLN A 98 16.21 2.14 -10.58
N VAL A 99 16.25 2.67 -9.34
CA VAL A 99 16.98 2.04 -8.23
C VAL A 99 16.30 0.76 -7.75
N ASN A 100 14.97 0.72 -7.70
CA ASN A 100 14.22 -0.41 -7.16
C ASN A 100 13.92 -1.49 -8.20
N LEU A 101 13.92 -1.18 -9.50
CA LEU A 101 13.63 -2.15 -10.57
C LEU A 101 14.54 -3.39 -10.53
N PRO A 102 15.88 -3.29 -10.47
CA PRO A 102 16.75 -4.47 -10.40
C PRO A 102 16.52 -5.32 -9.15
N LEU A 103 16.14 -4.67 -8.04
CA LEU A 103 15.82 -5.35 -6.79
C LEU A 103 14.54 -6.18 -6.94
N PHE A 104 13.48 -5.59 -7.49
CA PHE A 104 12.22 -6.29 -7.74
C PHE A 104 12.42 -7.46 -8.70
N GLU A 105 13.17 -7.27 -9.79
CA GLU A 105 13.44 -8.34 -10.75
C GLU A 105 14.19 -9.51 -10.12
N SER A 106 15.20 -9.21 -9.29
CA SER A 106 16.01 -10.24 -8.62
C SER A 106 15.15 -11.14 -7.73
N TYR A 107 14.32 -10.54 -6.87
CA TYR A 107 13.41 -11.29 -6.01
C TYR A 107 12.31 -12.02 -6.78
N ALA A 108 11.70 -11.37 -7.78
CA ALA A 108 10.66 -12.01 -8.58
C ALA A 108 11.19 -13.25 -9.33
N LYS A 109 12.37 -13.16 -9.93
CA LYS A 109 13.05 -14.30 -10.60
C LYS A 109 13.41 -15.41 -9.61
N ALA A 110 13.90 -15.05 -8.43
CA ALA A 110 14.28 -16.03 -7.41
C ALA A 110 13.06 -16.79 -6.87
N ILE A 111 11.98 -16.09 -6.51
CA ILE A 111 10.74 -16.70 -6.01
C ILE A 111 10.11 -17.57 -7.10
N ALA A 112 10.07 -17.11 -8.35
CA ALA A 112 9.56 -17.92 -9.46
C ALA A 112 10.37 -19.22 -9.70
N ARG A 113 11.66 -19.23 -9.34
CA ARG A 113 12.56 -20.36 -9.57
C ARG A 113 12.63 -21.33 -8.39
N TYR A 114 12.62 -20.82 -7.17
CA TYR A 114 12.89 -21.58 -5.94
C TYR A 114 11.66 -21.72 -5.05
N GLY A 115 10.62 -20.92 -5.28
CA GLY A 115 9.35 -21.01 -4.58
C GLY A 115 8.57 -22.27 -4.91
N HIS A 116 7.51 -22.49 -4.12
CA HIS A 116 6.53 -23.55 -4.23
C HIS A 116 5.39 -23.23 -5.22
N GLY A 117 5.32 -22.01 -5.75
CA GLY A 117 4.40 -21.59 -6.81
C GLY A 117 2.99 -21.23 -6.32
N HIS A 118 2.80 -21.04 -5.02
CA HIS A 118 1.52 -20.68 -4.39
C HIS A 118 1.65 -19.57 -3.34
N GLU A 119 2.80 -18.90 -3.32
CA GLU A 119 3.09 -17.79 -2.40
C GLU A 119 2.24 -16.58 -2.72
N VAL A 120 1.73 -15.91 -1.68
CA VAL A 120 1.08 -14.60 -1.82
C VAL A 120 2.10 -13.50 -1.59
N ILE A 121 2.34 -12.67 -2.61
CA ILE A 121 3.28 -11.57 -2.56
C ILE A 121 2.54 -10.28 -2.19
N ILE A 122 2.86 -9.71 -1.03
CA ILE A 122 2.34 -8.42 -0.57
C ILE A 122 3.39 -7.34 -0.81
N VAL A 123 3.12 -6.44 -1.75
CA VAL A 123 4.03 -5.37 -2.13
C VAL A 123 3.77 -4.11 -1.30
N VAL A 124 4.80 -3.69 -0.55
CA VAL A 124 4.81 -2.47 0.28
C VAL A 124 5.72 -1.40 -0.32
N THR A 125 6.85 -1.80 -0.90
CA THR A 125 7.85 -0.88 -1.46
C THR A 125 7.30 -0.05 -2.62
N ASN A 126 7.62 1.24 -2.63
CA ASN A 126 7.31 2.15 -3.72
C ASN A 126 8.37 2.13 -4.84
N PRO A 127 8.00 2.36 -6.11
CA PRO A 127 6.62 2.50 -6.61
C PRO A 127 5.89 1.16 -6.60
N VAL A 128 4.73 1.09 -5.93
CA VAL A 128 4.01 -0.18 -5.71
C VAL A 128 3.56 -0.78 -7.04
N GLU A 129 3.07 0.05 -7.96
CA GLU A 129 2.60 -0.41 -9.27
C GLU A 129 3.73 -0.99 -10.13
N LEU A 130 4.96 -0.45 -10.02
CA LEU A 130 6.14 -1.00 -10.71
C LEU A 130 6.49 -2.38 -10.17
N ALA A 131 6.54 -2.53 -8.84
CA ALA A 131 6.78 -3.84 -8.23
C ALA A 131 5.68 -4.84 -8.62
N VAL A 132 4.40 -4.47 -8.56
CA VAL A 132 3.31 -5.35 -9.00
C VAL A 132 3.48 -5.76 -10.47
N GLU A 133 3.90 -4.85 -11.37
CA GLU A 133 4.21 -5.20 -12.75
C GLU A 133 5.33 -6.23 -12.85
N VAL A 134 6.46 -5.96 -12.17
CA VAL A 134 7.64 -6.83 -12.20
C VAL A 134 7.28 -8.23 -11.72
N PHE A 135 6.69 -8.34 -10.54
CA PHE A 135 6.35 -9.64 -9.94
C PHE A 135 5.32 -10.39 -10.79
N SER A 136 4.31 -9.71 -11.33
CA SER A 136 3.28 -10.35 -12.18
C SER A 136 3.79 -10.84 -13.55
N ARG A 137 5.02 -10.46 -13.95
CA ARG A 137 5.67 -11.04 -15.15
C ARG A 137 6.33 -12.38 -14.89
N TYR A 138 6.69 -12.68 -13.64
CA TYR A 138 7.40 -13.90 -13.25
C TYR A 138 6.52 -14.88 -12.46
N LEU A 139 5.46 -14.38 -11.81
CA LEU A 139 4.52 -15.14 -10.98
C LEU A 139 3.10 -15.02 -11.51
N ASP A 140 2.18 -15.83 -10.99
CA ASP A 140 0.76 -15.64 -11.26
C ASP A 140 0.32 -14.27 -10.71
N ARG A 141 -0.30 -13.44 -11.56
CA ARG A 141 -0.79 -12.12 -11.13
C ARG A 141 -1.79 -12.21 -9.97
N HIS A 142 -2.52 -13.31 -9.84
CA HIS A 142 -3.46 -13.55 -8.74
C HIS A 142 -2.76 -13.69 -7.37
N GLN A 143 -1.45 -13.94 -7.36
CA GLN A 143 -0.64 -14.02 -6.15
C GLN A 143 -0.07 -12.67 -5.71
N VAL A 144 -0.08 -11.64 -6.55
CA VAL A 144 0.64 -10.37 -6.31
C VAL A 144 -0.34 -9.26 -5.96
N ILE A 145 -0.21 -8.68 -4.77
CA ILE A 145 -1.10 -7.63 -4.26
C ILE A 145 -0.26 -6.49 -3.66
N GLY A 146 -0.41 -5.28 -4.17
CA GLY A 146 0.12 -4.08 -3.53
C GLY A 146 -0.85 -3.43 -2.55
N ILE A 147 -0.33 -2.88 -1.45
CA ILE A 147 -1.14 -2.38 -0.32
C ILE A 147 -1.52 -0.90 -0.38
N GLY A 148 -1.00 -0.14 -1.35
CA GLY A 148 -1.13 1.31 -1.40
C GLY A 148 -2.59 1.77 -1.39
N ALA A 149 -3.40 1.21 -2.29
CA ALA A 149 -4.82 1.54 -2.41
C ALA A 149 -5.64 1.11 -1.19
N TYR A 150 -5.17 0.09 -0.45
CA TYR A 150 -5.85 -0.37 0.76
C TYR A 150 -5.66 0.66 1.87
N SER A 151 -4.42 1.14 2.03
CA SER A 151 -4.10 2.24 2.96
C SER A 151 -4.88 3.51 2.62
N ASP A 152 -4.95 3.87 1.34
CA ASP A 152 -5.65 5.08 0.88
C ASP A 152 -7.17 4.97 1.11
N SER A 153 -7.77 3.80 0.86
CA SER A 153 -9.19 3.54 1.16
C SER A 153 -9.49 3.64 2.66
N LEU A 154 -8.61 3.11 3.51
CA LEU A 154 -8.75 3.20 4.96
C LEU A 154 -8.58 4.64 5.48
N ARG A 155 -7.73 5.46 4.86
CA ARG A 155 -7.62 6.89 5.12
C ARG A 155 -8.90 7.61 4.70
N PHE A 156 -9.43 7.32 3.51
CA PHE A 156 -10.65 7.95 3.00
C PHE A 156 -11.84 7.70 3.92
N ARG A 157 -12.04 6.44 4.33
CA ARG A 157 -13.07 6.06 5.31
C ARG A 157 -12.90 6.77 6.65
N ARG A 158 -11.65 6.95 7.12
CA ARG A 158 -11.36 7.68 8.36
C ARG A 158 -11.75 9.14 8.25
N GLU A 159 -11.39 9.80 7.14
CA GLU A 159 -11.65 11.22 6.94
C GLU A 159 -13.15 11.52 6.80
N ILE A 160 -13.89 10.67 6.07
CA ILE A 160 -15.36 10.76 6.03
C ILE A 160 -15.97 10.56 7.42
N ALA A 161 -15.55 9.51 8.15
CA ALA A 161 -16.08 9.21 9.47
C ALA A 161 -15.85 10.36 10.47
N ALA A 162 -14.68 11.03 10.39
CA ALA A 162 -14.37 12.19 11.20
C ALA A 162 -15.32 13.37 10.93
N ASP A 163 -15.61 13.67 9.66
CA ASP A 163 -16.49 14.79 9.29
C ASP A 163 -17.99 14.50 9.53
N VAL A 164 -18.37 13.23 9.64
CA VAL A 164 -19.71 12.78 9.99
C VAL A 164 -19.88 12.58 11.50
N GLY A 165 -18.79 12.43 12.25
CA GLY A 165 -18.83 12.23 13.71
C GLY A 165 -19.10 10.79 14.13
N ILE A 166 -18.63 9.81 13.34
CA ILE A 166 -18.86 8.37 13.58
C ILE A 166 -17.55 7.58 13.55
N ARG A 167 -17.62 6.27 13.85
CA ARG A 167 -16.46 5.37 13.79
C ARG A 167 -16.18 4.96 12.34
N ARG A 168 -14.90 4.85 11.97
CA ARG A 168 -14.44 4.43 10.62
C ARG A 168 -15.08 3.10 10.16
N GLN A 169 -15.30 2.17 11.07
CA GLN A 169 -15.88 0.86 10.79
C GLN A 169 -17.31 0.95 10.22
N LEU A 170 -18.03 2.04 10.51
CA LEU A 170 -19.38 2.30 10.02
C LEU A 170 -19.41 2.97 8.63
N VAL A 171 -18.23 3.28 8.06
CA VAL A 171 -18.10 3.86 6.73
C VAL A 171 -17.48 2.82 5.81
N GLN A 172 -18.07 2.62 4.64
CA GLN A 172 -17.48 1.92 3.51
C GLN A 172 -17.12 2.93 2.41
N GLY A 173 -16.14 2.59 1.59
CA GLY A 173 -15.70 3.42 0.48
C GLY A 173 -14.30 3.03 0.03
N PHE A 174 -14.06 3.15 -1.27
CA PHE A 174 -12.81 2.77 -1.91
C PHE A 174 -12.10 3.98 -2.51
N VAL A 175 -10.78 3.93 -2.45
CA VAL A 175 -9.88 4.71 -3.30
C VAL A 175 -9.23 3.73 -4.26
N VAL A 176 -9.29 4.05 -5.54
CA VAL A 176 -8.73 3.26 -6.65
C VAL A 176 -7.67 4.09 -7.38
N GLY A 177 -7.05 3.53 -8.40
CA GLY A 177 -6.03 4.24 -9.16
C GLY A 177 -4.62 3.99 -8.63
N GLU A 178 -3.73 4.92 -8.95
CA GLU A 178 -2.31 4.84 -8.58
C GLU A 178 -2.09 5.37 -7.16
N HIS A 179 -1.24 4.72 -6.37
CA HIS A 179 -0.87 5.23 -5.06
C HIS A 179 -0.14 6.59 -5.16
N GLY A 180 -0.65 7.59 -4.45
CA GLY A 180 -0.09 8.95 -4.41
C GLY A 180 -0.78 9.93 -5.36
N ASP A 181 -0.15 10.26 -6.48
CA ASP A 181 -0.51 11.46 -7.27
C ASP A 181 -1.74 11.28 -8.16
N SER A 182 -2.05 10.03 -8.52
CA SER A 182 -3.10 9.70 -9.49
C SER A 182 -4.15 8.75 -8.90
N LEU A 183 -4.44 8.91 -7.60
CA LEU A 183 -5.53 8.23 -6.92
C LEU A 183 -6.90 8.80 -7.31
N VAL A 184 -7.92 7.96 -7.23
CA VAL A 184 -9.30 8.25 -7.60
C VAL A 184 -10.21 7.83 -6.43
N PRO A 185 -10.66 8.78 -5.60
CA PRO A 185 -11.62 8.52 -4.53
C PRO A 185 -13.00 8.21 -5.12
N LEU A 186 -13.55 7.03 -4.84
CA LEU A 186 -14.85 6.60 -5.37
C LEU A 186 -15.96 7.04 -4.43
N TRP A 187 -16.46 8.25 -4.63
CA TRP A 187 -17.61 8.77 -3.91
C TRP A 187 -18.89 7.97 -4.19
N SER A 188 -19.01 7.38 -5.39
CA SER A 188 -20.09 6.44 -5.73
C SER A 188 -20.11 5.19 -4.86
N SER A 189 -18.97 4.79 -4.30
CA SER A 189 -18.85 3.60 -3.45
C SER A 189 -19.09 3.86 -1.97
N VAL A 190 -19.25 5.12 -1.56
CA VAL A 190 -19.36 5.47 -0.13
C VAL A 190 -20.71 5.00 0.40
N GLN A 191 -20.67 4.26 1.50
CA GLN A 191 -21.85 3.90 2.28
C GLN A 191 -21.59 4.22 3.74
N VAL A 192 -22.61 4.73 4.43
CA VAL A 192 -22.55 5.03 5.86
C VAL A 192 -23.64 4.25 6.55
N GLN A 193 -23.26 3.35 7.46
CA GLN A 193 -24.20 2.50 8.16
C GLN A 193 -25.17 3.36 8.98
N GLY A 194 -26.47 3.16 8.75
CA GLY A 194 -27.54 3.87 9.44
C GLY A 194 -28.05 5.11 8.70
N MET A 195 -27.45 5.52 7.58
CA MET A 195 -28.00 6.56 6.71
C MET A 195 -28.84 5.94 5.60
N ASP A 196 -29.99 6.55 5.31
CA ASP A 196 -30.75 6.22 4.10
C ASP A 196 -30.12 6.89 2.85
N THR A 197 -30.70 6.60 1.68
CA THR A 197 -30.16 7.10 0.40
C THR A 197 -30.21 8.64 0.30
N GLU A 198 -31.27 9.28 0.79
CA GLU A 198 -31.42 10.74 0.68
C GLU A 198 -30.48 11.47 1.64
N GLU A 199 -30.38 10.97 2.87
CA GLU A 199 -29.45 11.47 3.89
C GLU A 199 -27.99 11.30 3.43
N LEU A 200 -27.64 10.13 2.89
CA LEU A 200 -26.32 9.86 2.35
C LEU A 200 -25.99 10.83 1.21
N GLN A 201 -26.87 10.98 0.22
CA GLN A 201 -26.63 11.88 -0.92
C GLN A 201 -26.45 13.33 -0.48
N THR A 202 -27.23 13.80 0.50
CA THR A 202 -27.10 15.14 1.08
C THR A 202 -25.76 15.30 1.79
N THR A 203 -25.37 14.29 2.57
CA THR A 203 -24.09 14.24 3.29
C THR A 203 -22.91 14.26 2.32
N LEU A 204 -22.91 13.41 1.29
CA LEU A 204 -21.82 13.35 0.31
C LEU A 204 -21.69 14.68 -0.46
N LYS A 205 -22.80 15.31 -0.85
CA LYS A 205 -22.78 16.65 -1.48
C LYS A 205 -22.13 17.69 -0.59
N ARG A 206 -22.46 17.69 0.72
CA ARG A 206 -21.86 18.59 1.72
C ARG A 206 -20.35 18.34 1.87
N LEU A 207 -19.93 17.09 2.01
CA LEU A 207 -18.51 16.72 2.17
C LEU A 207 -17.67 17.08 0.94
N ARG A 208 -18.22 16.85 -0.26
CA ARG A 208 -17.58 17.20 -1.54
C ARG A 208 -17.54 18.71 -1.82
N ARG A 209 -18.38 19.50 -1.14
CA ARG A 209 -18.50 20.96 -1.36
C ARG A 209 -18.80 21.33 -2.82
N GLY A 210 -19.57 20.50 -3.52
CA GLY A 210 -19.92 20.71 -4.93
C GLY A 210 -18.77 20.50 -5.92
N ARG A 211 -17.61 19.98 -5.48
CA ARG A 211 -16.45 19.72 -6.35
C ARG A 211 -16.70 18.55 -7.29
N LEU A 212 -16.22 18.69 -8.52
CA LEU A 212 -16.22 17.63 -9.53
C LEU A 212 -14.99 16.76 -9.34
N ILE A 213 -15.15 15.45 -9.47
CA ILE A 213 -14.04 14.52 -9.27
C ILE A 213 -13.00 14.64 -10.39
N ASP A 214 -13.42 15.09 -11.58
CA ASP A 214 -12.55 15.26 -12.76
C ASP A 214 -11.37 16.22 -12.50
N ASP A 215 -11.57 17.27 -11.68
CA ASP A 215 -10.56 18.27 -11.33
C ASP A 215 -9.68 17.86 -10.14
N PHE A 216 -9.98 16.72 -9.51
CA PHE A 216 -9.28 16.24 -8.30
C PHE A 216 -7.75 16.25 -8.43
N PRO A 217 -7.12 15.80 -9.54
CA PRO A 217 -5.66 15.84 -9.66
C PRO A 217 -5.09 17.27 -9.63
N ASN A 218 -5.79 18.24 -10.21
CA ASN A 218 -5.34 19.64 -10.22
C ASN A 218 -5.49 20.26 -8.84
N GLU A 219 -6.56 19.91 -8.12
CA GLU A 219 -6.76 20.33 -6.74
C GLU A 219 -5.68 19.76 -5.83
N VAL A 220 -5.37 18.46 -5.91
CA VAL A 220 -4.24 17.85 -5.17
C VAL A 220 -2.94 18.62 -5.43
N ASN A 221 -2.62 18.92 -6.69
CA ASN A 221 -1.41 19.67 -7.03
C ASN A 221 -1.41 21.07 -6.42
N ARG A 222 -2.54 21.78 -6.47
CA ARG A 222 -2.70 23.11 -5.86
C ARG A 222 -2.49 23.05 -4.34
N GLU A 223 -3.13 22.09 -3.67
CA GLU A 223 -3.06 21.94 -2.22
C GLU A 223 -1.63 21.55 -1.76
N LYS A 224 -0.93 20.72 -2.54
CA LYS A 224 0.49 20.42 -2.28
C LYS A 224 1.35 21.67 -2.30
N GLN A 225 1.16 22.58 -3.27
CA GLN A 225 1.90 23.84 -3.33
C GLN A 225 1.61 24.74 -2.13
N ILE A 226 0.35 24.81 -1.69
CA ILE A 226 -0.03 25.60 -0.50
C ILE A 226 0.64 25.04 0.75
N VAL A 227 0.60 23.72 0.94
CA VAL A 227 1.26 23.06 2.07
C VAL A 227 2.78 23.23 2.04
N LEU A 228 3.42 23.19 0.88
CA LEU A 228 4.85 23.46 0.74
C LEU A 228 5.22 24.85 1.27
N ASN A 229 4.38 25.87 1.01
CA ASN A 229 4.60 27.22 1.54
C ASN A 229 4.50 27.26 3.08
N TYR A 230 3.61 26.49 3.70
CA TYR A 230 3.55 26.40 5.17
C TYR A 230 4.80 25.76 5.76
N LEU A 231 5.34 24.73 5.10
CA LEU A 231 6.52 23.99 5.55
C LEU A 231 7.82 24.79 5.37
N GLN A 232 7.92 25.58 4.30
CA GLN A 232 9.03 26.53 4.10
C GLN A 232 9.08 27.62 5.17
N ASN A 233 7.94 27.94 5.77
CA ASN A 233 7.84 28.86 6.91
C ASN A 233 7.90 28.13 8.27
N GLU A 234 8.44 26.90 8.30
CA GLU A 234 8.65 26.03 9.48
C GLU A 234 7.40 25.74 10.33
N SER A 235 6.19 25.91 9.78
CA SER A 235 4.95 25.70 10.53
C SER A 235 4.24 24.41 10.13
N VAL A 236 4.83 23.27 10.51
CA VAL A 236 4.22 21.93 10.32
C VAL A 236 2.82 21.87 10.94
N GLN A 237 2.64 22.47 12.13
CA GLN A 237 1.34 22.53 12.80
C GLN A 237 0.31 23.36 12.02
N ALA A 238 0.71 24.49 11.42
CA ALA A 238 -0.20 25.26 10.58
C ALA A 238 -0.56 24.50 9.30
N ALA A 239 0.39 23.75 8.72
CA ALA A 239 0.11 22.87 7.58
C ALA A 239 -0.97 21.83 7.93
N TYR A 240 -0.87 21.15 9.08
CA TYR A 240 -1.92 20.21 9.53
C TYR A 240 -3.26 20.92 9.79
N THR A 241 -3.23 22.09 10.43
CA THR A 241 -4.45 22.89 10.70
C THR A 241 -5.14 23.30 9.41
N TYR A 242 -4.37 23.61 8.36
CA TYR A 242 -4.89 23.89 7.04
C TYR A 242 -5.51 22.64 6.40
N VAL A 243 -4.77 21.53 6.41
CA VAL A 243 -5.20 20.26 5.81
C VAL A 243 -6.46 19.72 6.45
N ASP A 244 -6.62 19.83 7.78
CA ASP A 244 -7.82 19.36 8.48
C ASP A 244 -9.10 20.11 8.05
N ARG A 245 -8.99 21.25 7.35
CA ARG A 245 -10.13 21.98 6.76
C ARG A 245 -10.45 21.60 5.33
N LEU A 246 -9.59 20.84 4.66
CA LEU A 246 -9.83 20.37 3.29
C LEU A 246 -10.94 19.30 3.28
N PRO A 247 -11.65 19.12 2.16
CA PRO A 247 -12.53 17.98 1.96
C PRO A 247 -11.86 16.61 2.22
N PRO A 248 -12.61 15.59 2.67
CA PRO A 248 -12.04 14.28 3.05
C PRO A 248 -11.15 13.62 2.00
N ASP A 249 -11.54 13.69 0.72
CA ASP A 249 -10.80 13.11 -0.40
C ASP A 249 -9.43 13.74 -0.61
N LEU A 250 -9.32 15.07 -0.48
CA LEU A 250 -8.03 15.77 -0.54
C LEU A 250 -7.16 15.43 0.67
N ARG A 251 -7.74 15.30 1.87
CA ARG A 251 -6.99 14.95 3.08
C ARG A 251 -6.29 13.60 2.97
N VAL A 252 -6.86 12.63 2.21
CA VAL A 252 -6.23 11.32 1.94
C VAL A 252 -4.84 11.47 1.33
N VAL A 253 -4.63 12.47 0.48
CA VAL A 253 -3.37 12.67 -0.25
C VAL A 253 -2.46 13.66 0.48
N ILE A 254 -3.05 14.78 0.91
CA ILE A 254 -2.28 15.91 1.41
C ILE A 254 -1.76 15.65 2.83
N LYS A 255 -2.53 14.94 3.68
CA LYS A 255 -2.10 14.66 5.06
C LYS A 255 -0.87 13.76 5.12
N PRO A 256 -0.80 12.62 4.41
CA PRO A 256 0.42 11.82 4.32
C PRO A 256 1.59 12.58 3.67
N TYR A 257 1.31 13.46 2.70
CA TYR A 257 2.34 14.30 2.08
C TYR A 257 2.98 15.25 3.11
N VAL A 258 2.18 15.91 3.96
CA VAL A 258 2.70 16.74 5.08
C VAL A 258 3.54 15.88 6.04
N THR A 259 3.05 14.68 6.40
CA THR A 259 3.78 13.76 7.28
C THR A 259 5.15 13.41 6.71
N HIS A 260 5.22 13.08 5.43
CA HIS A 260 6.48 12.77 4.76
C HIS A 260 7.45 13.95 4.80
N LEU A 261 6.96 15.16 4.48
CA LEU A 261 7.80 16.35 4.45
C LEU A 261 8.20 16.86 5.84
N SER A 262 7.48 16.50 6.89
CA SER A 262 7.86 16.83 8.27
C SER A 262 9.02 15.96 8.80
N GLY A 263 9.62 15.10 7.97
CA GLY A 263 10.65 14.14 8.36
C GLY A 263 10.12 12.88 9.04
N ALA A 264 8.80 12.81 9.27
CA ALA A 264 8.16 11.58 9.72
C ALA A 264 7.91 10.66 8.52
N LYS A 265 7.92 9.35 8.73
CA LYS A 265 7.48 8.37 7.73
C LYS A 265 6.17 7.77 8.18
N THR A 266 5.34 7.36 7.22
CA THR A 266 4.06 6.68 7.48
C THR A 266 4.26 5.19 7.81
N ILE A 267 5.29 4.85 8.60
CA ILE A 267 5.69 3.48 8.92
C ILE A 267 4.56 2.72 9.60
N SER A 268 4.03 3.24 10.72
CA SER A 268 2.99 2.55 11.49
C SER A 268 1.70 2.33 10.70
N ALA A 269 1.31 3.30 9.87
CA ALA A 269 0.11 3.16 9.03
C ALA A 269 0.30 2.09 7.94
N THR A 270 1.50 2.01 7.38
CA THR A 270 1.83 1.02 6.32
C THR A 270 1.96 -0.38 6.91
N ALA A 271 2.68 -0.50 8.03
CA ALA A 271 2.84 -1.75 8.75
C ALA A 271 1.49 -2.30 9.24
N ASN A 272 0.65 -1.46 9.83
CA ASN A 272 -0.66 -1.90 10.34
C ASN A 272 -1.55 -2.47 9.24
N VAL A 273 -1.60 -1.82 8.07
CA VAL A 273 -2.37 -2.31 6.92
C VAL A 273 -1.79 -3.62 6.36
N THR A 274 -0.46 -3.73 6.34
CA THR A 274 0.22 -4.96 5.91
C THR A 274 -0.10 -6.12 6.85
N VAL A 275 0.05 -5.90 8.17
CA VAL A 275 -0.19 -6.91 9.20
C VAL A 275 -1.65 -7.32 9.26
N ASP A 276 -2.58 -6.38 9.08
CA ASP A 276 -4.01 -6.69 8.98
C ASP A 276 -4.32 -7.63 7.81
N LEU A 277 -3.70 -7.38 6.64
CA LEU A 277 -3.85 -8.26 5.48
C LEU A 277 -3.20 -9.62 5.71
N VAL A 278 -1.94 -9.66 6.16
CA VAL A 278 -1.23 -10.92 6.49
C VAL A 278 -2.05 -11.74 7.48
N LYS A 279 -2.51 -11.14 8.57
CA LYS A 279 -3.35 -11.81 9.57
C LYS A 279 -4.62 -12.38 8.96
N THR A 280 -5.28 -11.64 8.08
CA THR A 280 -6.52 -12.09 7.44
C THR A 280 -6.29 -13.31 6.55
N LEU A 281 -5.17 -13.34 5.81
CA LEU A 281 -4.76 -14.48 5.00
C LEU A 281 -4.48 -15.71 5.88
N LEU A 282 -3.70 -15.53 6.95
CA LEU A 282 -3.32 -16.60 7.88
C LEU A 282 -4.52 -17.16 8.65
N ASP A 283 -5.50 -16.31 9.00
CA ASP A 283 -6.77 -16.70 9.62
C ASP A 283 -7.69 -17.50 8.65
N GLY A 284 -7.31 -17.68 7.39
CA GLY A 284 -8.10 -18.39 6.39
C GLY A 284 -9.31 -17.59 5.90
N LYS A 285 -9.34 -16.26 6.11
CA LYS A 285 -10.52 -15.42 5.86
C LYS A 285 -10.48 -14.82 4.47
N GLU A 286 -11.67 -14.71 3.88
CA GLU A 286 -11.89 -13.89 2.68
C GLU A 286 -12.18 -12.45 3.08
N ILE A 287 -11.60 -11.49 2.36
CA ILE A 287 -11.79 -10.05 2.60
C ILE A 287 -11.86 -9.29 1.28
N VAL A 288 -12.60 -8.17 1.30
CA VAL A 288 -12.57 -7.18 0.22
C VAL A 288 -11.66 -6.02 0.62
N VAL A 289 -10.64 -5.76 -0.20
CA VAL A 289 -9.73 -4.61 -0.05
C VAL A 289 -9.54 -3.93 -1.39
N SER A 290 -9.11 -2.67 -1.40
CA SER A 290 -8.59 -2.05 -2.63
C SER A 290 -7.11 -2.39 -2.73
N GLY A 291 -6.70 -3.24 -3.68
CA GLY A 291 -5.31 -3.66 -3.84
C GLY A 291 -4.77 -3.25 -5.21
N GLN A 292 -3.48 -2.92 -5.28
CA GLN A 292 -2.80 -2.80 -6.58
C GLN A 292 -2.60 -4.21 -7.15
N VAL A 293 -3.24 -4.49 -8.28
CA VAL A 293 -3.11 -5.78 -8.98
C VAL A 293 -2.95 -5.56 -10.48
N GLN A 294 -2.28 -6.48 -11.16
CA GLN A 294 -2.21 -6.48 -12.62
C GLN A 294 -3.55 -6.90 -13.21
N LEU A 295 -4.19 -5.97 -13.94
CA LEU A 295 -5.43 -6.23 -14.67
C LEU A 295 -5.17 -6.61 -16.12
N GLU A 296 -6.11 -7.35 -16.70
CA GLU A 296 -6.16 -7.78 -18.11
C GLU A 296 -7.41 -7.28 -18.85
N GLY A 297 -8.27 -6.52 -18.17
CA GLY A 297 -9.42 -5.83 -18.76
C GLY A 297 -10.70 -5.91 -17.90
N GLU A 298 -10.63 -6.58 -16.76
CA GLU A 298 -11.77 -6.92 -15.89
C GLU A 298 -12.45 -5.69 -15.28
N PHE A 299 -11.73 -4.56 -15.18
CA PHE A 299 -12.25 -3.31 -14.63
C PHE A 299 -12.13 -2.17 -15.64
N TYR A 300 -13.25 -1.79 -16.25
CA TYR A 300 -13.34 -0.70 -17.25
C TYR A 300 -12.35 -0.83 -18.43
N GLY A 301 -11.95 -2.06 -18.77
CA GLY A 301 -11.01 -2.35 -19.87
C GLY A 301 -9.55 -1.99 -19.57
N ILE A 302 -9.21 -1.78 -18.30
CA ILE A 302 -7.85 -1.40 -17.87
C ILE A 302 -6.94 -2.64 -17.89
N GLN A 303 -5.72 -2.47 -18.41
CA GLN A 303 -4.73 -3.55 -18.62
C GLN A 303 -3.34 -3.15 -18.10
N THR A 304 -3.28 -2.67 -16.86
CA THR A 304 -2.06 -2.18 -16.20
C THR A 304 -2.20 -2.46 -14.70
N PRO A 305 -1.10 -2.54 -13.93
CA PRO A 305 -1.19 -2.60 -12.47
C PRO A 305 -1.87 -1.34 -11.96
N ILE A 306 -2.92 -1.49 -11.16
CA ILE A 306 -3.65 -0.35 -10.61
C ILE A 306 -4.42 -0.77 -9.36
N GLY A 307 -4.63 0.17 -8.43
CA GLY A 307 -5.46 -0.05 -7.26
C GLY A 307 -6.93 -0.24 -7.65
N VAL A 308 -7.53 -1.39 -7.33
CA VAL A 308 -8.96 -1.65 -7.51
C VAL A 308 -9.51 -2.53 -6.37
N PRO A 309 -10.82 -2.49 -6.09
CA PRO A 309 -11.42 -3.34 -5.07
C PRO A 309 -11.41 -4.79 -5.55
N ILE A 310 -10.78 -5.67 -4.77
CA ILE A 310 -10.57 -7.08 -5.08
C ILE A 310 -11.05 -7.94 -3.91
N VAL A 311 -11.48 -9.15 -4.24
CA VAL A 311 -11.68 -10.22 -3.26
C VAL A 311 -10.33 -10.91 -3.04
N VAL A 312 -9.87 -10.94 -1.80
CA VAL A 312 -8.62 -11.58 -1.38
C VAL A 312 -8.93 -12.79 -0.51
N THR A 313 -8.26 -13.89 -0.82
CA THR A 313 -8.32 -15.19 -0.15
C THR A 313 -6.92 -15.55 0.36
N PRO A 314 -6.78 -16.60 1.19
CA PRO A 314 -5.46 -17.07 1.63
C PRO A 314 -4.47 -17.43 0.52
N PHE A 315 -4.95 -17.63 -0.72
CA PHE A 315 -4.15 -18.01 -1.89
C PHE A 315 -3.95 -16.85 -2.88
N GLY A 316 -4.22 -15.61 -2.46
CA GLY A 316 -4.16 -14.42 -3.30
C GLY A 316 -5.54 -13.89 -3.67
N TRP A 317 -5.62 -13.05 -4.68
CA TRP A 317 -6.86 -12.39 -5.10
C TRP A 317 -7.56 -13.16 -6.22
N THR A 318 -8.89 -13.16 -6.22
CA THR A 318 -9.68 -14.01 -7.13
C THR A 318 -10.43 -13.22 -8.19
N GLN A 319 -11.00 -12.08 -7.82
CA GLN A 319 -11.78 -11.25 -8.73
C GLN A 319 -11.78 -9.79 -8.30
N VAL A 320 -11.97 -8.91 -9.28
CA VAL A 320 -12.31 -7.50 -9.02
C VAL A 320 -13.78 -7.43 -8.61
N VAL A 321 -14.07 -6.66 -7.56
CA VAL A 321 -15.44 -6.44 -7.11
C VAL A 321 -16.19 -5.62 -8.17
N PRO A 322 -17.36 -6.09 -8.64
CA PRO A 322 -18.14 -5.36 -9.62
C PRO A 322 -18.69 -4.08 -8.97
N LEU A 323 -18.28 -2.93 -9.50
CA LEU A 323 -18.72 -1.61 -9.03
C LEU A 323 -19.18 -0.76 -10.21
N GLN A 324 -20.39 -0.20 -10.07
CA GLN A 324 -20.88 0.82 -10.97
C GLN A 324 -20.36 2.18 -10.52
N LEU A 325 -19.38 2.70 -11.26
CA LEU A 325 -18.79 4.01 -11.02
C LEU A 325 -19.69 5.10 -11.60
N TRP A 326 -19.58 6.31 -11.07
CA TRP A 326 -20.07 7.47 -11.79
C TRP A 326 -19.23 7.69 -13.06
N GLU A 327 -19.85 8.22 -14.11
CA GLU A 327 -19.20 8.41 -15.40
C GLU A 327 -17.89 9.21 -15.27
N GLU A 328 -17.89 10.29 -14.47
CA GLU A 328 -16.71 11.11 -14.21
C GLU A 328 -15.58 10.34 -13.51
N GLU A 329 -15.92 9.44 -12.57
CA GLU A 329 -14.94 8.61 -11.86
C GLU A 329 -14.33 7.57 -12.81
N ALA A 330 -15.15 6.93 -13.64
CA ALA A 330 -14.72 5.96 -14.64
C ALA A 330 -13.78 6.62 -15.67
N GLN A 331 -14.14 7.80 -16.16
CA GLN A 331 -13.31 8.57 -17.10
C GLN A 331 -11.98 8.99 -16.47
N LEU A 332 -12.01 9.52 -15.25
CA LEU A 332 -10.78 9.90 -14.53
C LEU A 332 -9.88 8.68 -14.33
N LEU A 333 -10.42 7.58 -13.82
CA LEU A 333 -9.67 6.34 -13.60
C LEU A 333 -9.00 5.85 -14.88
N LYS A 334 -9.74 5.82 -15.99
CA LYS A 334 -9.19 5.37 -17.28
C LYS A 334 -8.06 6.28 -17.77
N ARG A 335 -8.21 7.61 -17.67
CA ARG A 335 -7.14 8.55 -18.04
C ARG A 335 -5.89 8.40 -17.16
N GLN A 336 -6.07 8.15 -15.86
CA GLN A 336 -4.95 7.92 -14.95
C GLN A 336 -4.26 6.58 -15.23
N ALA A 337 -5.04 5.52 -15.49
CA ALA A 337 -4.51 4.21 -15.90
C ALA A 337 -3.68 4.30 -17.20
N ASP A 338 -4.14 5.06 -18.19
CA ASP A 338 -3.40 5.26 -19.44
C ASP A 338 -2.08 6.02 -19.23
N ARG A 339 -2.06 6.99 -18.31
CA ARG A 339 -0.83 7.71 -17.93
C ARG A 339 0.15 6.79 -17.20
N LEU A 340 -0.35 6.01 -16.24
CA LEU A 340 0.42 5.02 -15.50
C LEU A 340 1.04 3.99 -16.44
N LYS A 341 0.25 3.43 -17.36
CA LYS A 341 0.73 2.44 -18.36
C LYS A 341 1.84 2.99 -19.25
N ARG A 342 1.78 4.27 -19.63
CA ARG A 342 2.88 4.93 -20.37
C ARG A 342 4.12 5.09 -19.51
N ARG A 343 3.97 5.58 -18.28
CA ARG A 343 5.09 5.79 -17.36
C ARG A 343 5.81 4.49 -17.00
N LEU A 344 5.08 3.42 -16.71
CA LEU A 344 5.68 2.12 -16.40
C LEU A 344 6.50 1.55 -17.58
N LYS A 345 6.06 1.81 -18.82
CA LYS A 345 6.85 1.46 -20.02
C LYS A 345 8.14 2.29 -20.11
N GLU A 346 8.10 3.57 -19.75
CA GLU A 346 9.28 4.44 -19.75
C GLU A 346 10.27 4.03 -18.66
N ASP A 347 9.77 3.71 -17.46
CA ASP A 347 10.56 3.20 -16.33
C ASP A 347 11.31 1.90 -16.70
N TRP A 348 10.77 1.11 -17.63
CA TRP A 348 11.40 -0.12 -18.14
C TRP A 348 12.43 0.10 -19.26
N GLN A 349 12.32 1.18 -20.03
CA GLN A 349 13.13 1.38 -21.24
C GLN A 349 14.52 2.00 -20.97
N HIS A 350 14.92 2.12 -19.70
CA HIS A 350 16.19 2.72 -19.29
C HIS A 350 17.34 1.71 -19.06
N ASP A 351 17.24 0.51 -19.65
CA ASP A 351 18.32 -0.49 -19.68
C ASP A 351 19.38 -0.22 -20.77
#